data_AF-A0A7W5UHV6-F1
#
_entry.id   AF-A0A7W5UHV6-F1
#
_cell.length_a   1.000
_cell.length_b   1.000
_cell.length_c   1.000
_cell.angle_alpha   90.00
_cell.angle_beta   90.00
_cell.angle_gamma   90.00
#
_symmetry.space_group_name_H-M   'P 1'
#
loop_
_entity.id
_entity.type
_entity.pdbx_description
1 polymer ?
#
loop_
_entity_poly.entity_id
_entity_poly.type
_entity_poly.pdbx_seq_one_letter_code
_entity_poly.pdbx_strand_id
1 'polypeptide(L)'
;MKHALLLLVLFGSLSYSAMTSNELLHRDKLTRRDSAALELVQLWSYAQGAHDVLLQSPSPMLVNNMAVADSICFDRAIQFIRHYGYPTPTLLGKYACLEQTQVLIPILLRNRDRLAAPDIRELLQNEAKAHRLSRKVLNTLLEE
;
A
#
# COMPACT_ATOMS: atom_id res chain seq x y z
N MET A 1 -42.40 -28.48 28.41
CA MET A 1 -42.51 -28.12 26.97
C MET A 1 -42.25 -26.62 26.76
N LYS A 2 -41.04 -26.13 27.10
CA LYS A 2 -40.65 -24.70 26.91
C LYS A 2 -39.38 -24.52 26.07
N HIS A 3 -38.75 -25.60 25.62
CA HIS A 3 -37.50 -25.54 24.86
C HIS A 3 -37.69 -25.73 23.34
N ALA A 4 -38.85 -26.21 22.90
CA ALA A 4 -39.14 -26.38 21.47
C ALA A 4 -39.48 -25.06 20.75
N LEU A 5 -39.99 -24.05 21.47
CA LEU A 5 -40.35 -22.75 20.87
C LEU A 5 -39.11 -21.86 20.61
N LEU A 6 -38.04 -22.04 21.39
CA LEU A 6 -36.82 -21.22 21.27
C LEU A 6 -36.01 -21.57 20.02
N LEU A 7 -36.08 -22.83 19.55
CA LEU A 7 -35.38 -23.28 18.34
C LEU A 7 -36.02 -22.76 17.04
N LEU A 8 -37.33 -22.47 17.04
CA LEU A 8 -38.04 -22.01 15.84
C LEU A 8 -37.79 -20.52 15.54
N VAL A 9 -37.48 -19.71 16.57
CA VAL A 9 -37.08 -18.32 16.40
C VAL A 9 -35.63 -18.20 15.89
N LEU A 10 -34.76 -19.15 16.24
CA LEU A 10 -33.36 -19.17 15.78
C LEU A 10 -33.20 -19.63 14.32
N PHE A 11 -34.09 -20.47 13.80
CA PHE A 11 -34.06 -20.87 12.38
C PHE A 11 -34.80 -19.90 11.45
N GLY A 12 -35.78 -19.14 11.96
CA GLY A 12 -36.50 -18.13 11.17
C GLY A 12 -35.66 -16.89 10.83
N SER A 13 -34.65 -16.55 11.65
CA SER A 13 -33.74 -15.43 11.40
C SER A 13 -32.56 -15.76 10.47
N LEU A 14 -32.30 -17.04 10.19
CA LEU A 14 -31.29 -17.46 9.22
C LEU A 14 -31.76 -17.42 7.76
N SER A 15 -33.06 -17.25 7.52
CA SER A 15 -33.62 -17.21 6.15
C SER A 15 -33.89 -15.79 5.65
N TYR A 16 -33.81 -14.77 6.50
CA TYR A 16 -33.98 -13.36 6.08
C TYR A 16 -32.67 -12.70 5.63
N SER A 17 -31.52 -13.33 5.90
CA SER A 17 -30.20 -12.88 5.45
C SER A 17 -29.79 -13.45 4.08
N ALA A 18 -30.59 -14.33 3.48
CA ALA A 18 -30.32 -14.91 2.16
C ALA A 18 -30.92 -14.10 0.99
N MET A 19 -31.72 -13.05 1.27
CA MET A 19 -32.37 -12.25 0.23
C MET A 19 -31.70 -10.90 -0.02
N THR A 20 -30.78 -10.47 0.87
CA THR A 20 -29.90 -9.31 0.67
C THR A 20 -28.53 -9.68 0.07
N SER A 21 -28.21 -10.97 -0.08
CA SER A 21 -26.96 -11.43 -0.68
C SER A 21 -26.94 -11.38 -2.21
N ASN A 22 -28.10 -11.24 -2.86
CA ASN A 22 -28.16 -11.11 -4.32
C ASN A 22 -27.95 -9.67 -4.83
N GLU A 23 -28.11 -8.63 -3.99
CA GLU A 23 -27.74 -7.26 -4.35
C GLU A 23 -26.25 -6.95 -4.08
N LEU A 24 -25.62 -7.65 -3.13
CA LEU A 24 -24.17 -7.57 -2.89
C LEU A 24 -23.33 -8.37 -3.91
N LEU A 25 -23.98 -9.10 -4.82
CA LEU A 25 -23.34 -9.75 -5.97
C LEU A 25 -23.10 -8.80 -7.16
N HIS A 26 -23.35 -7.49 -6.99
CA HIS A 26 -22.56 -6.49 -7.71
C HIS A 26 -21.17 -6.43 -7.08
N ARG A 27 -20.36 -7.44 -7.42
CA ARG A 27 -18.92 -7.48 -7.21
C ARG A 27 -18.34 -6.27 -7.94
N ASP A 28 -18.30 -5.12 -7.26
CA ASP A 28 -17.55 -3.95 -7.68
C ASP A 28 -16.16 -4.45 -8.04
N LYS A 29 -15.86 -4.47 -9.35
CA LYS A 29 -14.50 -4.69 -9.80
C LYS A 29 -13.70 -3.52 -9.21
N LEU A 30 -12.79 -3.82 -8.28
CA LEU A 30 -11.84 -2.86 -7.75
C LEU A 30 -11.30 -2.05 -8.92
N THR A 31 -11.52 -0.74 -8.89
CA THR A 31 -11.01 0.11 -9.95
C THR A 31 -9.49 0.17 -9.84
N ARG A 32 -8.80 0.53 -10.92
CA ARG A 32 -7.33 0.73 -10.89
C ARG A 32 -6.91 1.67 -9.75
N ARG A 33 -7.73 2.67 -9.44
CA ARG A 33 -7.53 3.60 -8.34
C ARG A 33 -7.63 2.91 -6.97
N ASP A 34 -8.67 2.10 -6.78
CA ASP A 34 -8.87 1.39 -5.50
C ASP A 34 -7.73 0.42 -5.23
N SER A 35 -7.28 -0.30 -6.26
CA SER A 35 -6.12 -1.20 -6.17
C SER A 35 -4.83 -0.44 -5.85
N ALA A 36 -4.58 0.68 -6.52
CA ALA A 36 -3.41 1.51 -6.25
C ALA A 36 -3.42 2.05 -4.81
N ALA A 37 -4.56 2.56 -4.34
CA ALA A 37 -4.69 3.06 -2.97
C ALA A 37 -4.45 1.94 -1.94
N LEU A 38 -5.02 0.76 -2.16
CA LEU A 38 -4.87 -0.38 -1.26
C LEU A 38 -3.41 -0.85 -1.17
N GLU A 39 -2.75 -1.02 -2.32
CA GLU A 39 -1.35 -1.47 -2.38
C GLU A 39 -0.42 -0.46 -1.71
N LEU A 40 -0.67 0.83 -1.92
CA LEU A 40 0.11 1.91 -1.33
C LEU A 40 -0.01 1.93 0.21
N VAL A 41 -1.23 1.73 0.73
CA VAL A 41 -1.46 1.62 2.18
C VAL A 41 -0.79 0.37 2.75
N GLN A 42 -0.92 -0.78 2.09
CA GLN A 42 -0.27 -2.02 2.54
C GLN A 42 1.25 -1.88 2.59
N LEU A 43 1.84 -1.27 1.56
CA LEU A 43 3.27 -1.01 1.48
C LEU A 43 3.72 -0.09 2.63
N TRP A 44 2.96 0.95 2.91
CA TRP A 44 3.24 1.87 4.01
C TRP A 44 3.18 1.20 5.37
N SER A 45 2.08 0.50 5.65
CA SER A 45 1.88 -0.18 6.93
C SER A 45 2.98 -1.19 7.21
N TYR A 46 3.45 -1.89 6.17
CA TYR A 46 4.56 -2.83 6.31
C TYR A 46 5.89 -2.10 6.57
N ALA A 47 6.19 -1.03 5.81
CA ALA A 47 7.42 -0.26 5.98
C ALA A 47 7.52 0.44 7.35
N GLN A 48 6.41 0.99 7.86
CA GLN A 48 6.34 1.60 9.19
C GLN A 48 6.34 0.55 10.30
N GLY A 49 5.50 -0.48 10.19
CA GLY A 49 5.36 -1.49 11.23
C GLY A 49 6.69 -2.21 11.52
N ALA A 50 7.49 -2.48 10.49
CA ALA A 50 8.83 -3.04 10.66
C ALA A 50 9.76 -2.14 11.50
N HIS A 51 9.62 -0.82 11.36
CA HIS A 51 10.46 0.17 12.05
C HIS A 51 9.99 0.44 13.47
N ASP A 52 8.67 0.49 13.70
CA ASP A 52 8.10 0.70 15.03
C ASP A 52 8.49 -0.44 15.98
N VAL A 53 8.52 -1.69 15.48
CA VAL A 53 8.98 -2.86 16.24
C VAL A 53 10.45 -2.72 16.65
N LEU A 54 11.31 -2.22 15.76
CA LEU A 54 12.72 -2.03 16.08
C LEU A 54 12.92 -0.94 17.15
N LEU A 55 12.17 0.16 17.07
CA LEU A 55 12.24 1.24 18.05
C LEU A 55 11.82 0.78 19.45
N GLN A 56 10.86 -0.14 19.54
CA GLN A 56 10.37 -0.66 20.81
C GLN A 56 11.28 -1.75 21.43
N SER A 57 12.05 -2.47 20.62
CA SER A 57 12.91 -3.55 21.09
C SER A 57 14.13 -3.74 20.16
N PRO A 58 15.16 -2.90 20.29
CA PRO A 58 16.34 -3.02 19.44
C PRO A 58 17.10 -4.31 19.76
N SER A 59 17.18 -5.22 18.79
CA SER A 59 18.04 -6.39 18.85
C SER A 59 18.79 -6.59 17.53
N PRO A 60 20.02 -7.13 17.53
CA PRO A 60 20.78 -7.35 16.30
C PRO A 60 20.04 -8.20 15.25
N MET A 61 19.24 -9.17 15.71
CA MET A 61 18.41 -10.00 14.82
C MET A 61 17.33 -9.17 14.12
N LEU A 62 16.68 -8.25 14.84
CA LEU A 62 15.67 -7.35 14.27
C LEU A 62 16.28 -6.34 13.31
N VAL A 63 17.49 -5.84 13.57
CA VAL A 63 18.21 -4.95 12.65
C VAL A 63 18.48 -5.65 11.31
N ASN A 64 18.97 -6.89 11.34
CA ASN A 64 19.21 -7.66 10.11
C ASN A 64 17.91 -7.95 9.34
N ASN A 65 16.83 -8.29 10.05
CA ASN A 65 15.52 -8.51 9.44
C ASN A 65 14.94 -7.21 8.84
N MET A 66 15.30 -6.06 9.38
CA MET A 66 14.84 -4.76 8.87
C MET A 66 15.47 -4.43 7.52
N ALA A 67 16.76 -4.71 7.32
CA ALA A 67 17.39 -4.55 6.01
C ALA A 67 16.69 -5.41 4.93
N VAL A 68 16.27 -6.62 5.30
CA VAL A 68 15.46 -7.49 4.42
C VAL A 68 14.08 -6.89 4.14
N ALA A 69 13.40 -6.41 5.18
CA ALA A 69 12.09 -5.77 5.04
C ALA A 69 12.17 -4.52 4.15
N ASP A 70 13.18 -3.67 4.35
CA ASP A 70 13.43 -2.48 3.53
C ASP A 70 13.70 -2.86 2.07
N SER A 71 14.46 -3.92 1.81
CA SER A 71 14.69 -4.41 0.44
C SER A 71 13.39 -4.87 -0.23
N ILE A 72 12.53 -5.60 0.49
CA ILE A 72 11.22 -6.06 -0.01
C ILE A 72 10.30 -4.85 -0.27
N CYS A 73 10.27 -3.89 0.65
CA CYS A 73 9.52 -2.64 0.48
C CYS A 73 9.97 -1.88 -0.75
N PHE A 74 11.29 -1.79 -0.96
CA PHE A 74 11.85 -1.11 -2.12
C PHE A 74 11.41 -1.78 -3.43
N ASP A 75 11.51 -3.10 -3.51
CA ASP A 75 11.10 -3.84 -4.72
C ASP A 75 9.63 -3.62 -5.04
N ARG A 76 8.77 -3.66 -4.00
CA ARG A 76 7.35 -3.36 -4.12
C ARG A 76 7.09 -1.91 -4.52
N ALA A 77 7.84 -0.95 -3.98
CA ALA A 77 7.72 0.46 -4.37
C ALA A 77 8.05 0.66 -5.85
N ILE A 78 9.13 0.04 -6.35
CA ILE A 78 9.49 0.11 -7.77
C ILE A 78 8.43 -0.56 -8.64
N GLN A 79 7.91 -1.73 -8.23
CA GLN A 79 6.82 -2.41 -8.94
C GLN A 79 5.55 -1.56 -8.99
N PHE A 80 5.18 -0.92 -7.87
CA PHE A 80 4.05 0.00 -7.80
C PHE A 80 4.21 1.12 -8.83
N ILE A 81 5.38 1.79 -8.86
CA ILE A 81 5.64 2.88 -9.81
C ILE A 81 5.57 2.37 -11.25
N ARG A 82 6.11 1.18 -11.55
CA ARG A 82 6.03 0.58 -12.90
C ARG A 82 4.60 0.29 -13.33
N HIS A 83 3.75 -0.18 -12.42
CA HIS A 83 2.40 -0.62 -12.75
C HIS A 83 1.37 0.52 -12.75
N TYR A 84 1.46 1.45 -11.79
CA TYR A 84 0.50 2.53 -11.59
C TYR A 84 1.03 3.91 -11.99
N GLY A 85 2.34 4.11 -11.94
CA GLY A 85 3.00 5.41 -11.93
C GLY A 85 3.27 5.90 -10.50
N TYR A 86 4.02 6.99 -10.38
CA TYR A 86 4.28 7.61 -9.09
C TYR A 86 2.95 8.08 -8.44
N PRO A 87 2.75 7.89 -7.12
CA PRO A 87 1.50 8.22 -6.46
C PRO A 87 1.22 9.72 -6.52
N THR A 88 0.11 10.07 -7.19
CA THR A 88 -0.36 11.44 -7.33
C THR A 88 -1.79 11.58 -6.83
N PRO A 89 -2.24 12.80 -6.47
CA PRO A 89 -3.64 13.04 -6.15
C PRO A 89 -4.60 12.61 -7.26
N THR A 90 -4.20 12.74 -8.53
CA THR A 90 -5.01 12.33 -9.69
C THR A 90 -5.19 10.81 -9.76
N LEU A 91 -4.13 10.04 -9.50
CA LEU A 91 -4.19 8.58 -9.43
C LEU A 91 -5.10 8.13 -8.29
N LEU A 92 -4.86 8.64 -7.08
CA LEU A 92 -5.51 8.19 -5.85
C LEU A 92 -6.91 8.77 -5.64
N GLY A 93 -7.24 9.90 -6.26
CA GLY A 93 -8.55 10.54 -6.18
C GLY A 93 -8.97 10.83 -4.74
N LYS A 94 -10.12 10.29 -4.31
CA LYS A 94 -10.64 10.44 -2.94
C LYS A 94 -9.73 9.83 -1.85
N TYR A 95 -8.79 8.98 -2.24
CA TYR A 95 -7.79 8.38 -1.35
C TYR A 95 -6.47 9.16 -1.36
N ALA A 96 -6.44 10.37 -1.91
CA ALA A 96 -5.26 11.20 -1.89
C ALA A 96 -5.18 11.98 -0.57
N CYS A 97 -4.67 11.35 0.50
CA CYS A 97 -4.14 12.13 1.63
C CYS A 97 -2.71 12.57 1.28
N LEU A 98 -2.34 13.82 1.61
CA LEU A 98 -1.01 14.38 1.27
C LEU A 98 0.15 13.47 1.72
N GLU A 99 0.04 12.86 2.89
CA GLU A 99 1.04 11.92 3.42
C GLU A 99 1.17 10.64 2.57
N GLN A 100 0.06 10.12 2.04
CA GLN A 100 0.07 8.91 1.22
C GLN A 100 0.78 9.13 -0.12
N THR A 101 0.72 10.34 -0.69
CA THR A 101 1.46 10.66 -1.91
C THR A 101 2.98 10.74 -1.71
N GLN A 102 3.43 10.88 -0.46
CA GLN A 102 4.85 10.99 -0.11
C GLN A 102 5.44 9.69 0.46
N VAL A 103 4.61 8.67 0.60
CA VAL A 103 4.91 7.45 1.35
C VAL A 103 6.06 6.62 0.78
N LEU A 104 6.30 6.74 -0.54
CA LEU A 104 7.40 6.05 -1.20
C LEU A 104 8.76 6.70 -0.91
N ILE A 105 8.80 7.98 -0.56
CA ILE A 105 10.06 8.71 -0.33
C ILE A 105 10.93 8.02 0.75
N PRO A 106 10.43 7.79 1.99
CA PRO A 106 11.25 7.14 3.01
C PRO A 106 11.64 5.71 2.62
N ILE A 107 10.77 4.97 1.91
CA ILE A 107 11.04 3.60 1.45
C ILE A 107 12.20 3.59 0.44
N LEU A 108 12.16 4.49 -0.54
CA LEU A 108 13.19 4.59 -1.57
C LEU A 108 14.53 5.06 -0.99
N LEU A 109 14.51 6.00 -0.05
CA LEU A 109 15.74 6.53 0.57
C LEU A 109 16.49 5.52 1.44
N ARG A 110 15.80 4.51 2.00
CA ARG A 110 16.46 3.46 2.81
C ARG A 110 17.32 2.50 1.98
N ASN A 111 17.08 2.40 0.68
CA ASN A 111 17.87 1.60 -0.26
C ASN A 111 18.41 2.48 -1.39
N ARG A 112 19.02 3.61 -1.01
CA ARG A 112 19.41 4.65 -1.95
C ARG A 112 20.45 4.20 -2.96
N ASP A 113 21.37 3.33 -2.55
CA ASP A 113 22.36 2.69 -3.41
C ASP A 113 21.73 2.03 -4.64
N ARG A 114 20.54 1.45 -4.48
CA ARG A 114 19.78 0.80 -5.55
C ARG A 114 19.14 1.79 -6.52
N LEU A 115 18.92 3.06 -6.13
CA LEU A 115 18.40 4.11 -7.01
C LEU A 115 19.37 4.50 -8.13
N ALA A 116 20.66 4.18 -7.96
CA ALA A 116 21.67 4.41 -9.00
C ALA A 116 21.55 3.43 -10.18
N ALA A 117 20.80 2.33 -10.04
CA ALA A 117 20.57 1.39 -11.13
C ALA A 117 19.95 2.10 -12.35
N PRO A 118 20.48 1.89 -13.58
CA PRO A 118 20.05 2.65 -14.76
C PRO A 118 18.54 2.57 -15.03
N ASP A 119 17.94 1.39 -14.85
CA ASP A 119 16.51 1.14 -15.09
C ASP A 119 15.62 1.86 -14.08
N ILE A 120 16.03 1.95 -12.82
CA ILE A 120 15.30 2.65 -11.76
C ILE A 120 15.46 4.16 -11.92
N ARG A 121 16.67 4.63 -12.23
CA ARG A 121 16.93 6.04 -12.50
C ARG A 121 16.11 6.53 -13.69
N GLU A 122 16.09 5.78 -14.78
CA GLU A 122 15.28 6.10 -15.96
C GLU A 122 13.79 6.13 -15.62
N LEU A 123 13.29 5.15 -14.86
CA LEU A 123 11.90 5.11 -14.38
C LEU A 123 11.54 6.41 -13.65
N LEU A 124 12.32 6.82 -12.66
CA LEU A 124 12.04 8.03 -11.86
C LEU A 124 12.14 9.31 -12.68
N GLN A 125 13.12 9.40 -13.59
CA GLN A 125 13.24 10.53 -14.52
C GLN A 125 12.02 10.63 -15.45
N ASN A 126 11.49 9.50 -15.93
CA ASN A 126 10.29 9.47 -16.76
C ASN A 126 9.03 9.89 -15.98
N GLU A 127 8.92 9.49 -14.71
CA GLU A 127 7.85 9.98 -13.82
C GLU A 127 7.93 11.50 -13.60
N ALA A 128 9.14 12.06 -13.50
CA ALA A 128 9.34 13.50 -13.37
C ALA A 128 9.04 14.26 -14.67
N LYS A 129 9.46 13.73 -15.83
CA LYS A 129 9.09 14.27 -17.16
C LYS A 129 7.58 14.27 -17.38
N ALA A 130 6.89 13.26 -16.85
CA ALA A 130 5.43 13.16 -16.89
C ALA A 130 4.71 13.99 -15.81
N HIS A 131 5.43 14.83 -15.05
CA HIS A 131 4.91 15.67 -13.98
C HIS A 131 4.20 14.91 -12.84
N ARG A 132 4.45 13.60 -12.70
CA ARG A 132 3.92 12.78 -11.60
C ARG A 132 4.85 12.77 -10.39
N LEU A 133 6.14 12.97 -10.60
CA LEU A 133 7.15 13.14 -9.57
C LEU A 133 7.69 14.57 -9.60
N SER A 134 7.67 15.28 -8.46
CA SER A 134 8.25 16.61 -8.40
C SER A 134 9.77 16.56 -8.56
N ARG A 135 10.34 17.56 -9.26
CA ARG A 135 11.79 17.62 -9.47
C ARG A 135 12.57 17.74 -8.16
N LYS A 136 12.02 18.46 -7.18
CA LYS A 136 12.60 18.54 -5.82
C LYS A 136 12.76 17.15 -5.18
N VAL A 137 11.72 16.32 -5.25
CA VAL A 137 11.77 14.96 -4.70
C VAL A 137 12.73 14.09 -5.50
N LEU A 138 12.71 14.17 -6.84
CA LEU A 138 13.67 13.44 -7.68
C LEU A 138 15.12 13.75 -7.29
N ASN A 139 15.46 15.03 -7.15
CA ASN A 139 16.77 15.50 -6.72
C ASN A 139 17.14 14.97 -5.32
N THR A 140 16.20 14.99 -4.37
CA THR A 140 16.43 14.38 -3.04
C THR A 140 16.73 12.89 -3.15
N LEU A 141 15.99 12.14 -3.98
CA LEU A 141 16.20 10.71 -4.17
C LEU A 141 17.56 10.41 -4.82
N LEU A 142 17.91 11.15 -5.87
CA LEU A 142 19.12 10.92 -6.66
C LEU A 142 20.37 11.64 -6.18
N GLU A 143 20.26 12.51 -5.18
CA GLU A 143 21.37 13.29 -4.64
C GLU A 143 21.97 14.29 -5.67
N GLU A 144 21.10 14.84 -6.53
CA GLU A 144 21.41 15.80 -7.60
C GLU A 144 20.94 17.23 -7.32
#